data_AF-G2FJD3-F1
#
_entry.id   AF-G2FJD3-F1
#
_cell.length_a   1.000
_cell.length_b   1.000
_cell.length_c   1.000
_cell.angle_alpha   90.00
_cell.angle_beta   90.00
_cell.angle_gamma   90.00
#
_symmetry.space_group_name_H-M   'P 1'
#
loop_
_entity.id
_entity.type
_entity.pdbx_description
1 polymer ?
#
loop_
_entity_poly.entity_id
_entity_poly.type
_entity_poly.pdbx_seq_one_letter_code
_entity_poly.pdbx_strand_id
1 'polypeptide(L)' 'MAIEGASQEEFEADLKSRYVGSYTFYMKLPPASQEEVFQDYRDGAAISDIRKKIMDRFLKR' A
#
# COMPACT_ATOMS: atom_id res chain seq x y z
N MET A 1 1.58 -11.41 -11.85
CA MET A 1 1.38 -12.53 -10.89
C MET A 1 0.63 -11.93 -9.72
N ALA A 2 -0.62 -12.33 -9.50
CA ALA A 2 -1.32 -11.96 -8.28
C ALA A 2 -0.57 -12.57 -7.09
N ILE A 3 -0.44 -11.80 -6.00
CA ILE A 3 0.20 -12.30 -4.78
C ILE A 3 -0.88 -13.06 -4.00
N GLU A 4 -1.14 -14.31 -4.42
CA GLU A 4 -2.10 -15.17 -3.73
C GLU A 4 -1.60 -15.44 -2.31
N GLY A 5 -2.33 -14.92 -1.32
CA GLY A 5 -2.14 -15.25 0.09
C GLY A 5 -1.49 -14.17 0.96
N ALA A 6 -1.02 -13.05 0.40
CA ALA A 6 -0.51 -11.97 1.25
C ALA A 6 -1.64 -11.35 2.07
N SER A 7 -1.54 -11.40 3.40
CA SER A 7 -2.46 -10.67 4.28
C SER A 7 -2.15 -9.17 4.23
N GLN A 8 -3.10 -8.34 4.68
CA GLN A 8 -2.87 -6.91 4.77
C GLN A 8 -1.71 -6.60 5.74
N GLU A 9 -1.58 -7.38 6.81
CA GLU A 9 -0.49 -7.24 7.79
C GLU A 9 0.87 -7.59 7.18
N GLU A 10 0.93 -8.61 6.32
CA GLU A 10 2.16 -8.97 5.60
C GLU A 10 2.56 -7.90 4.58
N PHE A 11 1.59 -7.35 3.85
CA PHE A 11 1.81 -6.19 2.98
C PHE A 11 2.34 -4.99 3.78
N GLU A 12 1.71 -4.67 4.90
CA GLU A 12 2.11 -3.56 5.76
C GLU A 12 3.51 -3.78 6.36
N ALA A 13 3.85 -5.02 6.72
CA ALA A 13 5.18 -5.39 7.19
C ALA A 13 6.25 -5.26 6.09
N ASP A 14 6.00 -5.72 4.86
CA ASP A 14 6.92 -5.53 3.73
C ASP A 14 7.09 -4.03 3.43
N LEU A 15 5.98 -3.29 3.37
CA LEU A 15 5.98 -1.85 3.13
C LEU A 15 6.77 -1.10 4.21
N LYS A 16 6.61 -1.47 5.48
CA LYS A 16 7.34 -0.89 6.62
C LYS A 16 8.82 -1.20 6.57
N SER A 17 9.18 -2.45 6.25
CA SER A 17 10.58 -2.91 6.26
C SER A 17 11.42 -2.29 5.15
N ARG A 18 10.84 -2.08 3.96
CA ARG A 18 11.56 -1.63 2.76
C ARG A 18 11.30 -0.17 2.40
N TYR A 19 10.15 0.37 2.79
CA TYR A 19 9.67 1.68 2.35
C TYR A 19 9.00 2.45 3.49
N VAL A 20 9.73 2.63 4.61
CA VAL A 20 9.21 3.25 5.85
C VAL A 20 8.45 4.56 5.64
N GLY A 21 8.88 5.40 4.69
CA GLY A 21 8.17 6.64 4.34
C GLY A 21 6.79 6.37 3.73
N SER A 22 6.71 5.45 2.75
CA SER A 22 5.44 5.05 2.15
C SER A 22 4.51 4.40 3.17
N TYR A 23 5.03 3.53 4.04
CA TYR A 23 4.25 2.96 5.15
C TYR A 23 3.67 4.05 6.07
N THR A 24 4.49 5.05 6.44
CA THR A 24 4.06 6.15 7.31
C THR A 24 2.92 6.96 6.70
N PHE A 25 2.93 7.19 5.39
CA PHE A 25 1.84 7.87 4.70
C PHE A 25 0.60 6.98 4.54
N TYR A 26 0.80 5.70 4.21
CA TYR A 26 -0.27 4.71 4.11
C TYR A 26 -1.07 4.58 5.41
N MET A 27 -0.40 4.46 6.55
CA MET A 27 -1.06 4.38 7.87
C MET A 27 -1.87 5.63 8.22
N LYS A 28 -1.58 6.76 7.58
CA LYS A 28 -2.34 7.99 7.76
C LYS A 28 -3.59 8.03 6.89
N LEU A 29 -3.72 7.24 5.83
CA LEU A 29 -4.88 7.26 4.93
C LEU A 29 -6.17 6.79 5.64
N PRO A 30 -7.36 7.18 5.14
CA PRO A 30 -8.61 6.57 5.59
C PRO A 30 -8.66 5.05 5.31
N PRO A 31 -9.39 4.24 6.10
CA PRO A 31 -9.45 2.79 5.92
C PRO A 31 -9.85 2.35 4.50
N ALA A 32 -10.78 3.05 3.87
CA ALA A 32 -11.19 2.76 2.50
C ALA A 32 -10.05 2.93 1.47
N SER A 33 -9.18 3.94 1.65
CA SER A 33 -8.01 4.13 0.80
C SER A 33 -6.90 3.12 1.10
N GLN A 34 -6.80 2.62 2.33
CA GLN A 34 -5.85 1.56 2.68
C GLN A 34 -6.24 0.26 1.99
N GLU A 35 -7.50 -0.13 2.08
CA GLU A 35 -8.05 -1.31 1.38
C GLU A 35 -7.84 -1.21 -0.13
N GLU A 36 -8.12 -0.04 -0.73
CA GLU A 36 -7.93 0.20 -2.16
C GLU A 36 -6.46 0.07 -2.61
N VAL A 37 -5.50 0.42 -1.74
CA VAL A 37 -4.07 0.27 -2.01
C VAL A 37 -3.64 -1.19 -1.86
N PHE A 38 -4.15 -1.87 -0.84
CA PHE A 38 -3.85 -3.28 -0.59
C PHE A 38 -4.43 -4.18 -1.70
N GLN A 39 -5.64 -3.91 -2.18
CA GLN A 39 -6.24 -4.67 -3.28
C GLN A 39 -5.41 -4.55 -4.56
N ASP A 40 -4.95 -3.35 -4.93
CA ASP A 40 -4.04 -3.16 -6.08
C ASP A 40 -2.75 -3.97 -5.92
N TYR A 41 -2.19 -4.03 -4.70
CA TYR A 41 -0.99 -4.83 -4.42
C TYR A 41 -1.26 -6.33 -4.61
N ARG A 42 -2.40 -6.83 -4.11
CA ARG A 42 -2.83 -8.23 -4.30
C ARG A 42 -3.03 -8.57 -5.78
N ASP A 43 -3.58 -7.63 -6.54
CA ASP A 43 -3.80 -7.77 -8.00
C ASP A 43 -2.48 -7.75 -8.80
N GLY A 44 -1.35 -7.52 -8.12
CA GLY A 44 -0.01 -7.62 -8.69
C GLY A 44 0.49 -6.31 -9.29
N ALA A 45 -0.04 -5.16 -8.86
CA ALA A 45 0.52 -3.86 -9.22
C ALA A 45 1.98 -3.74 -8.77
N ALA A 46 2.78 -3.02 -9.55
CA ALA A 46 4.18 -2.84 -9.20
C ALA A 46 4.30 -2.00 -7.92
N ILE A 47 5.28 -2.33 -7.07
CA ILE A 47 5.48 -1.62 -5.80
C ILE A 47 5.74 -0.11 -5.99
N SER A 48 6.31 0.30 -7.12
CA SER A 48 6.46 1.72 -7.48
C SER A 48 5.12 2.43 -7.65
N ASP A 49 4.14 1.75 -8.25
CA ASP A 49 2.79 2.29 -8.50
C ASP A 49 1.99 2.36 -7.21
N ILE A 50 2.10 1.32 -6.36
CA ILE A 50 1.54 1.31 -5.00
C ILE A 50 2.05 2.51 -4.19
N ARG A 51 3.37 2.71 -4.17
CA ARG A 51 3.99 3.82 -3.44
C ARG A 51 3.55 5.19 -3.98
N LYS A 52 3.41 5.32 -5.30
CA LYS A 52 2.88 6.54 -5.93
C LYS A 52 1.42 6.79 -5.53
N LYS A 53 0.57 5.76 -5.57
CA LYS A 53 -0.85 5.85 -5.18
C LYS A 53 -1.00 6.30 -3.73
N ILE A 54 -0.20 5.77 -2.82
CA ILE A 54 -0.16 6.19 -1.41
C ILE A 54 0.13 7.70 -1.31
N MET A 55 1.15 8.18 -2.01
CA MET A 55 1.52 9.60 -2.01
C MET A 55 0.40 10.47 -2.61
N ASP A 56 -0.17 10.07 -3.73
CA ASP A 56 -1.25 10.81 -4.40
C ASP A 56 -2.50 10.91 -3.51
N ARG A 57 -2.87 9.81 -2.83
CA ARG A 57 -3.99 9.79 -1.87
C ARG A 57 -3.70 10.65 -0.64
N PHE A 58 -2.46 10.67 -0.16
CA PHE A 58 -2.07 11.47 1.00
C PHE A 58 -2.03 12.98 0.70
N LEU A 59 -1.63 13.36 -0.51
CA LEU A 59 -1.54 14.78 -0.92
C LEU A 59 -2.88 15.38 -1.34
N LYS A 60 -3.84 14.56 -1.79
CA LYS A 60 -5.16 15.00 -2.26
C LYS A 60 -6.26 14.91 -1.19
N ARG A 61 -5.88 14.85 0.10
CA ARG A 61 -6.82 14.71 1.23
C ARG A 61 -7.73 15.92 1.39
#